data_AF-A0A968QB08-F1
#
_entry.id   AF-A0A968QB08-F1
#
_cell.length_a   1.000
_cell.length_b   1.000
_cell.length_c   1.000
_cell.angle_alpha   90.00
_cell.angle_beta   90.00
_cell.angle_gamma   90.00
#
_symmetry.space_group_name_H-M   'P 1'
#
loop_
_entity.id
_entity.type
_entity.pdbx_description
1 polymer ?
#
loop_
_entity_poly.entity_id
_entity_poly.type
_entity_poly.pdbx_seq_one_letter_code
_entity_poly.pdbx_strand_id
1 'polypeptide(L)'
;MLWERVKKSIITPRKPIIESYPINKKNKYLTLNQWLKERKYNTKDNELVYGCWHAIVDSKEILKYEQDLLVSWFNYKIEDNKLNTKSGIVKIFNNEVKDAVITEDFLDWLFHFCNDKQRNELLNKLVIKSSIYYPSYSKVETIEELIKCYENDELESYWLAIPLDHLIIDDLIAWRSIYPKKPVKHPLNELL
;
A
#
# COMPACT_ATOMS: atom_id res chain seq x y z
N MET A 1 -17.88 -3.94 19.12
CA MET A 1 -17.65 -4.48 17.76
C MET A 1 -16.43 -3.84 17.10
N LEU A 2 -16.29 -2.50 17.01
CA LEU A 2 -15.04 -1.86 16.57
C LEU A 2 -13.84 -2.16 17.49
N TRP A 3 -14.06 -2.17 18.81
CA TRP A 3 -13.01 -2.37 19.83
C TRP A 3 -12.27 -3.71 19.77
N GLU A 4 -12.96 -4.80 19.37
CA GLU A 4 -12.33 -6.11 19.18
C GLU A 4 -11.49 -6.16 17.89
N ARG A 5 -11.88 -5.39 16.86
CA ARG A 5 -11.18 -5.33 15.56
C ARG A 5 -9.83 -4.60 15.66
N VAL A 6 -9.70 -3.65 16.60
CA VAL A 6 -8.44 -2.94 16.88
C VAL A 6 -7.34 -3.88 17.40
N LYS A 7 -7.69 -4.98 18.08
CA LYS A 7 -6.72 -5.95 18.62
C LYS A 7 -5.87 -6.67 17.57
N LYS A 8 -6.26 -6.62 16.29
CA LYS A 8 -5.50 -7.19 15.15
C LYS A 8 -4.89 -6.12 14.25
N SER A 9 -4.90 -4.87 14.70
CA SER A 9 -4.39 -3.74 13.93
C SER A 9 -2.90 -3.57 14.17
N ILE A 10 -2.18 -3.18 13.12
CA ILE A 10 -0.80 -2.77 13.24
C ILE A 10 -0.79 -1.28 13.61
N ILE A 11 -0.09 -0.94 14.69
CA ILE A 11 -0.07 0.41 15.25
C ILE A 11 1.36 0.94 15.25
N THR A 12 1.55 2.19 14.82
CA THR A 12 2.87 2.83 14.80
C THR A 12 2.80 4.21 15.46
N PRO A 13 3.24 4.39 16.73
CA PRO A 13 2.99 5.57 17.56
C PRO A 13 3.98 6.72 17.35
N ARG A 14 4.89 6.61 16.36
CA ARG A 14 5.92 7.61 16.08
C ARG A 14 5.67 8.32 14.76
N LYS A 15 6.36 9.43 14.52
CA LYS A 15 6.27 10.15 13.23
C LYS A 15 6.68 9.24 12.06
N PRO A 16 5.98 9.33 10.93
CA PRO A 16 6.42 8.65 9.72
C PRO A 16 7.72 9.25 9.21
N ILE A 17 8.53 8.43 8.55
CA ILE A 17 9.67 8.87 7.78
C ILE A 17 9.15 9.29 6.40
N ILE A 18 9.44 10.53 6.02
CA ILE A 18 9.07 11.09 4.71
C ILE A 18 10.36 11.29 3.91
N GLU A 19 10.41 10.69 2.73
CA GLU A 19 11.53 10.82 1.81
C GLU A 19 11.01 11.41 0.51
N SER A 20 11.66 12.46 0.02
CA SER A 20 11.31 13.09 -1.24
C SER A 20 12.54 13.15 -2.13
N TYR A 21 12.36 12.71 -3.37
CA TYR A 21 13.38 12.67 -4.42
C TYR A 21 12.93 13.62 -5.54
N PRO A 22 13.02 14.95 -5.35
CA PRO A 22 12.50 15.92 -6.29
C PRO A 22 13.21 15.80 -7.65
N ILE A 23 12.50 16.19 -8.72
CA ILE A 23 13.00 16.00 -10.09
C ILE A 23 14.05 17.06 -10.42
N ASN A 24 15.32 16.79 -10.08
CA ASN A 24 16.44 17.72 -10.26
C ASN A 24 17.51 17.08 -11.15
N LYS A 25 18.20 17.85 -12.00
CA LYS A 25 19.27 17.35 -12.91
C LYS A 25 20.43 16.61 -12.22
N LYS A 26 20.56 16.69 -10.89
CA LYS A 26 21.61 16.05 -10.08
C LYS A 26 21.09 14.93 -9.17
N ASN A 27 19.78 14.69 -9.10
CA ASN A 27 19.24 13.70 -8.18
C ASN A 27 19.36 12.30 -8.76
N LYS A 28 19.95 11.39 -7.97
CA LYS A 28 19.89 9.96 -8.22
C LYS A 28 18.56 9.47 -7.68
N TYR A 29 17.56 9.35 -8.55
CA TYR A 29 16.33 8.64 -8.16
C TYR A 29 16.67 7.19 -7.82
N LEU A 30 16.01 6.67 -6.80
CA LEU A 30 16.04 5.24 -6.53
C LEU A 30 15.01 4.57 -7.42
N THR A 31 15.42 3.52 -8.11
CA THR A 31 14.45 2.60 -8.70
C THR A 31 13.68 1.89 -7.60
N LEU A 32 12.49 1.37 -7.90
CA LEU A 32 11.72 0.56 -6.95
C LEU A 32 12.57 -0.57 -6.36
N ASN A 33 13.38 -1.25 -7.17
CA ASN A 33 14.32 -2.29 -6.72
C ASN A 33 15.34 -1.77 -5.70
N GLN A 34 15.96 -0.61 -5.97
CA GLN A 34 16.95 -0.01 -5.07
C GLN A 34 16.29 0.41 -3.75
N TRP A 35 15.12 1.04 -3.84
CA TRP A 35 14.36 1.48 -2.69
C TRP A 35 13.96 0.30 -1.77
N LEU A 36 13.42 -0.78 -2.36
CA LEU A 36 13.08 -2.01 -1.62
C LEU A 36 14.31 -2.67 -0.98
N LYS A 37 15.45 -2.69 -1.67
CA LYS A 37 16.70 -3.26 -1.13
C LYS A 37 17.23 -2.47 0.07
N GLU A 38 17.24 -1.15 -0.03
CA GLU A 38 17.69 -0.27 1.06
C GLU A 38 16.85 -0.47 2.33
N ARG A 39 15.55 -0.70 2.18
CA ARG A 39 14.60 -0.96 3.28
C ARG A 39 14.51 -2.45 3.65
N LYS A 40 15.42 -3.26 3.10
CA LYS A 40 15.56 -4.69 3.37
C LYS A 40 14.25 -5.46 3.22
N TYR A 41 13.45 -5.12 2.22
CA TYR A 41 12.17 -5.78 1.93
C TYR A 41 12.37 -7.29 1.78
N ASN A 42 11.41 -8.09 2.25
CA ASN A 42 11.47 -9.56 2.33
C ASN A 42 12.62 -10.14 3.16
N THR A 43 13.19 -9.37 4.09
CA THR A 43 14.16 -9.89 5.08
C THR A 43 13.61 -9.77 6.50
N LYS A 44 14.33 -10.37 7.46
CA LYS A 44 13.99 -10.27 8.89
C LYS A 44 14.01 -8.84 9.42
N ASP A 45 14.83 -7.98 8.81
CA ASP A 45 15.01 -6.57 9.20
C ASP A 45 14.20 -5.62 8.30
N ASN A 46 13.11 -6.10 7.70
CA ASN A 46 12.27 -5.27 6.82
C ASN A 46 11.77 -4.02 7.57
N GLU A 47 11.97 -2.85 6.97
CA GLU A 47 11.50 -1.58 7.52
C GLU A 47 10.08 -1.24 7.09
N LEU A 48 9.60 -1.83 5.99
CA LEU A 48 8.28 -1.60 5.43
C LEU A 48 7.24 -2.45 6.13
N VAL A 49 6.52 -1.83 7.06
CA VAL A 49 5.43 -2.46 7.80
C VAL A 49 4.17 -2.51 6.94
N TYR A 50 3.58 -3.70 6.81
CA TYR A 50 2.36 -3.95 6.02
C TYR A 50 1.26 -2.91 6.31
N GLY A 51 0.77 -2.24 5.27
CA GLY A 51 -0.30 -1.22 5.37
C GLY A 51 0.11 0.11 6.02
N CYS A 52 1.38 0.26 6.43
CA CYS A 52 1.90 1.47 7.07
C CYS A 52 2.93 2.20 6.19
N TRP A 53 2.86 2.04 4.87
CA TRP A 53 3.70 2.77 3.93
C TRP A 53 2.99 3.02 2.60
N HIS A 54 3.38 4.10 1.93
CA HIS A 54 2.95 4.44 0.58
C HIS A 54 4.13 5.06 -0.16
N ALA A 55 4.23 4.82 -1.47
CA ALA A 55 5.21 5.50 -2.31
C ALA A 55 4.56 6.04 -3.58
N ILE A 56 5.01 7.20 -4.02
CA ILE A 56 4.63 7.81 -5.30
C ILE A 56 5.71 7.46 -6.31
N VAL A 57 5.30 6.90 -7.45
CA VAL A 57 6.20 6.43 -8.50
C VAL A 57 5.91 7.02 -9.87
N ASP A 58 6.99 7.19 -10.62
CA ASP A 58 6.97 7.50 -12.05
C ASP A 58 7.66 6.39 -12.83
N SER A 59 7.27 6.19 -14.09
CA SER A 59 8.09 5.46 -15.05
C SER A 59 9.16 6.40 -15.61
N LYS A 60 10.43 6.03 -15.44
CA LYS A 60 11.56 6.83 -15.97
C LYS A 60 11.70 6.73 -17.50
N GLU A 61 11.09 5.71 -18.11
CA GLU A 61 11.06 5.43 -19.55
C GLU A 61 9.70 4.81 -19.89
N ILE A 62 9.38 4.72 -21.19
CA ILE A 62 8.21 3.96 -21.67
C ILE A 62 8.39 2.49 -21.31
N LEU A 63 7.34 1.91 -20.73
CA LEU A 63 7.27 0.52 -20.31
C LEU A 63 6.86 -0.35 -21.50
N LYS A 64 7.44 -1.55 -21.60
CA LYS A 64 7.11 -2.49 -22.66
C LYS A 64 5.76 -3.15 -22.41
N TYR A 65 5.46 -3.50 -21.16
CA TYR A 65 4.19 -4.11 -20.77
C TYR A 65 3.20 -3.04 -20.34
N GLU A 66 1.93 -3.25 -20.67
CA GLU A 66 0.86 -2.32 -20.28
C GLU A 66 0.63 -2.33 -18.77
N GLN A 67 0.27 -1.16 -18.21
CA GLN A 67 0.09 -0.91 -16.78
C GLN A 67 -1.30 -0.36 -16.48
N ASP A 68 -2.27 -1.27 -16.40
CA ASP A 68 -3.66 -0.87 -16.16
C ASP A 68 -3.99 -0.67 -14.67
N LEU A 69 -3.08 -1.11 -13.78
CA LEU A 69 -3.28 -1.06 -12.33
C LEU A 69 -2.75 0.22 -11.70
N LEU A 70 -1.82 0.91 -12.36
CA LEU A 70 -1.19 2.11 -11.83
C LEU A 70 -1.93 3.34 -12.32
N VAL A 71 -2.88 3.78 -11.49
CA VAL A 71 -3.65 4.98 -11.73
C VAL A 71 -2.77 6.21 -11.50
N SER A 72 -2.49 6.94 -12.58
CA SER A 72 -1.68 8.17 -12.53
C SER A 72 -2.54 9.36 -12.09
N TRP A 73 -2.04 10.17 -11.14
CA TRP A 73 -2.74 11.35 -10.64
C TRP A 73 -1.82 12.58 -10.63
N PHE A 74 -2.08 13.51 -11.56
CA PHE A 74 -1.20 14.66 -11.82
C PHE A 74 -2.01 15.93 -12.04
N ASN A 75 -1.34 17.07 -12.21
CA ASN A 75 -1.96 18.40 -12.39
C ASN A 75 -2.91 18.83 -11.24
N TYR A 76 -2.70 18.31 -10.04
CA TYR A 76 -3.41 18.80 -8.86
C TYR A 76 -2.93 20.21 -8.48
N LYS A 77 -3.81 20.98 -7.85
CA LYS A 77 -3.52 22.32 -7.35
C LYS A 77 -3.40 22.30 -5.83
N ILE A 78 -2.42 23.05 -5.35
CA ILE A 78 -2.28 23.37 -3.93
C ILE A 78 -2.79 24.81 -3.77
N GLU A 79 -3.84 24.98 -2.98
CA GLU A 79 -4.45 26.27 -2.65
C GLU A 79 -4.35 26.42 -1.13
N ASP A 80 -3.81 27.55 -0.65
CA ASP A 80 -3.62 27.83 0.79
C ASP A 80 -2.87 26.72 1.56
N ASN A 81 -1.79 26.18 0.96
CA ASN A 81 -1.03 25.04 1.48
C ASN A 81 -1.87 23.76 1.72
N LYS A 82 -3.07 23.68 1.11
CA LYS A 82 -3.93 22.52 1.15
C LYS A 82 -4.08 21.95 -0.26
N LEU A 83 -4.06 20.63 -0.34
CA LEU A 83 -4.32 19.93 -1.58
C LEU A 83 -5.81 20.05 -1.91
N ASN A 84 -6.12 20.65 -3.07
CA ASN A 84 -7.49 20.65 -3.57
C ASN A 84 -7.80 19.27 -4.17
N THR A 85 -8.46 18.41 -3.40
CA THR A 85 -8.77 17.03 -3.80
C THR A 85 -9.72 16.91 -4.98
N LYS A 86 -10.43 18.00 -5.33
CA LYS A 86 -11.29 18.08 -6.52
C LYS A 86 -10.51 18.50 -7.77
N SER A 87 -9.24 18.90 -7.60
CA SER A 87 -8.33 19.23 -8.68
C SER A 87 -7.43 18.04 -9.01
N GLY A 88 -6.82 18.08 -10.19
CA GLY A 88 -6.00 16.99 -10.71
C GLY A 88 -6.75 16.10 -11.69
N ILE A 89 -5.97 15.42 -12.52
CA ILE A 89 -6.43 14.55 -13.58
C ILE A 89 -5.99 13.15 -13.21
N VAL A 90 -6.97 12.25 -13.14
CA VAL A 90 -6.75 10.82 -13.01
C VAL A 90 -6.74 10.22 -14.40
N LYS A 91 -5.67 9.49 -14.75
CA LYS A 91 -5.56 8.79 -16.02
C LYS A 91 -4.83 7.47 -15.86
N ILE A 92 -5.30 6.45 -16.55
CA ILE A 92 -4.56 5.20 -16.73
C ILE A 92 -3.89 5.31 -18.09
N PHE A 93 -2.57 5.21 -18.11
CA PHE A 93 -1.79 5.16 -19.35
C PHE A 93 -1.36 3.73 -19.58
N ASN A 94 -1.36 3.30 -20.84
CA ASN A 94 -0.97 1.93 -21.16
C ASN A 94 0.50 1.68 -20.79
N ASN A 95 1.44 2.50 -21.26
CA ASN A 95 2.86 2.20 -21.16
C ASN A 95 3.66 3.19 -20.31
N GLU A 96 2.98 4.02 -19.53
CA GLU A 96 3.61 5.07 -18.71
C GLU A 96 2.94 5.14 -17.34
N VAL A 97 3.67 5.64 -16.36
CA VAL A 97 3.18 5.85 -15.00
C VAL A 97 3.62 7.23 -14.54
N LYS A 98 2.68 8.03 -14.04
CA LYS A 98 2.92 9.41 -13.57
C LYS A 98 2.24 9.65 -12.23
N ASP A 99 3.02 9.94 -11.21
CA ASP A 99 2.56 10.24 -9.86
C ASP A 99 1.56 9.19 -9.35
N ALA A 100 1.80 7.91 -9.67
CA ALA A 100 0.95 6.82 -9.22
C ALA A 100 1.34 6.41 -7.79
N VAL A 101 0.34 6.08 -6.97
CA VAL A 101 0.57 5.60 -5.60
C VAL A 101 0.70 4.08 -5.63
N ILE A 102 1.74 3.57 -4.99
CA ILE A 102 1.92 2.15 -4.72
C ILE A 102 1.88 1.89 -3.21
N THR A 103 1.32 0.75 -2.87
CA THR A 103 1.18 0.20 -1.51
C THR A 103 1.64 -1.25 -1.51
N GLU A 104 1.47 -1.94 -0.39
CA GLU A 104 1.75 -3.36 -0.30
C GLU A 104 0.98 -4.19 -1.34
N ASP A 105 -0.29 -3.86 -1.63
CA ASP A 105 -1.11 -4.59 -2.61
C ASP A 105 -0.46 -4.60 -4.00
N PHE A 106 0.21 -3.50 -4.36
CA PHE A 106 0.95 -3.43 -5.62
C PHE A 106 2.17 -4.36 -5.62
N LEU A 107 2.91 -4.44 -4.50
CA LEU A 107 4.04 -5.36 -4.38
C LEU A 107 3.57 -6.81 -4.40
N ASP A 108 2.48 -7.13 -3.70
CA ASP A 108 1.86 -8.46 -3.74
C ASP A 108 1.47 -8.83 -5.17
N TRP A 109 0.84 -7.91 -5.90
CA TRP A 109 0.55 -8.11 -7.31
C TRP A 109 1.81 -8.36 -8.14
N LEU A 110 2.83 -7.52 -7.96
CA LEU A 110 4.10 -7.56 -8.68
C LEU A 110 4.88 -8.87 -8.45
N PHE A 111 4.86 -9.41 -7.23
CA PHE A 111 5.61 -10.62 -6.90
C PHE A 111 4.82 -11.91 -7.19
N HIS A 112 3.49 -11.89 -7.09
CA HIS A 112 2.68 -13.11 -7.26
C HIS A 112 2.09 -13.28 -8.66
N PHE A 113 1.83 -12.19 -9.40
CA PHE A 113 1.09 -12.26 -10.68
C PHE A 113 1.90 -11.83 -11.89
N CYS A 114 2.83 -10.88 -11.75
CA CYS A 114 3.69 -10.49 -12.87
C CYS A 114 4.68 -11.60 -13.25
N ASN A 115 4.85 -11.82 -14.55
CA ASN A 115 5.95 -12.64 -15.06
C ASN A 115 7.31 -11.97 -14.78
N ASP A 116 8.40 -12.75 -14.82
CA ASP A 116 9.74 -12.27 -14.51
C ASP A 116 10.17 -11.05 -15.32
N LYS A 117 9.80 -10.99 -16.61
CA LYS A 117 10.21 -9.89 -17.48
C LYS A 117 9.48 -8.60 -17.11
N GLN A 118 8.17 -8.67 -16.88
CA GLN A 118 7.34 -7.54 -16.47
C GLN A 118 7.74 -7.05 -15.07
N ARG A 119 7.93 -7.99 -14.14
CA ARG A 119 8.41 -7.67 -12.79
C ARG A 119 9.76 -6.96 -12.81
N ASN A 120 10.74 -7.50 -13.53
CA ASN A 120 12.06 -6.89 -13.64
C ASN A 120 12.01 -5.53 -14.36
N GLU A 121 11.11 -5.35 -15.32
CA GLU A 121 10.89 -4.05 -15.94
C GLU A 121 10.39 -3.03 -14.91
N LEU A 122 9.33 -3.35 -14.18
CA LEU A 122 8.74 -2.45 -13.19
C LEU A 122 9.72 -2.14 -12.05
N LEU A 123 10.39 -3.14 -11.50
CA LEU A 123 11.40 -2.97 -10.45
C LEU A 123 12.53 -2.00 -10.86
N ASN A 124 12.94 -2.02 -12.13
CA ASN A 124 14.10 -1.25 -12.59
C ASN A 124 13.73 0.07 -13.31
N LYS A 125 12.50 0.21 -13.79
CA LYS A 125 12.03 1.42 -14.52
C LYS A 125 11.10 2.32 -13.72
N LEU A 126 10.41 1.80 -12.71
CA LEU A 126 9.71 2.65 -11.76
C LEU A 126 10.73 3.32 -10.83
N VAL A 127 10.58 4.62 -10.66
CA VAL A 127 11.41 5.44 -9.77
C VAL A 127 10.54 6.03 -8.67
N ILE A 128 11.07 6.05 -7.45
CA ILE A 128 10.39 6.66 -6.31
C ILE A 128 10.55 8.17 -6.38
N LYS A 129 9.43 8.90 -6.41
CA LYS A 129 9.41 10.36 -6.27
C LYS A 129 9.30 10.80 -4.83
N SER A 130 8.48 10.10 -4.06
CA SER A 130 8.28 10.36 -2.65
C SER A 130 7.81 9.08 -1.97
N SER A 131 8.18 8.88 -0.71
CA SER A 131 7.68 7.78 0.10
C SER A 131 7.40 8.25 1.51
N ILE A 132 6.38 7.67 2.11
CA ILE A 132 6.05 7.81 3.52
C ILE A 132 5.91 6.42 4.11
N TYR A 133 6.60 6.15 5.21
CA TYR A 133 6.50 4.87 5.90
C TYR A 133 6.71 5.03 7.39
N TYR A 134 6.06 4.16 8.16
CA TYR A 134 6.34 4.03 9.58
C TYR A 134 7.32 2.88 9.79
N PRO A 135 8.49 3.14 10.41
CA PRO A 135 9.55 2.15 10.50
C PRO A 135 9.17 1.00 11.44
N SER A 136 9.66 -0.20 11.15
CA SER A 136 9.32 -1.42 11.88
C SER A 136 9.67 -1.39 13.36
N TYR A 137 10.73 -0.68 13.78
CA TYR A 137 11.06 -0.53 15.20
C TYR A 137 10.02 0.27 15.99
N SER A 138 9.17 1.05 15.31
CA SER A 138 8.07 1.79 15.94
C SER A 138 6.80 0.96 16.05
N LYS A 139 6.73 -0.22 15.43
CA LYS A 139 5.54 -1.05 15.43
C LYS A 139 5.22 -1.55 16.85
N VAL A 140 3.96 -1.42 17.23
CA VAL A 140 3.36 -2.11 18.38
C VAL A 140 2.18 -2.95 17.91
N GLU A 141 1.90 -4.04 18.62
CA GLU A 141 0.89 -5.04 18.20
C GLU A 141 -0.36 -4.98 19.07
N THR A 142 -0.30 -4.30 20.21
CA THR A 142 -1.39 -4.24 21.18
C THR A 142 -1.76 -2.81 21.57
N ILE A 143 -3.01 -2.62 22.00
CA ILE A 143 -3.48 -1.34 22.53
C ILE A 143 -2.75 -1.02 23.84
N GLU A 144 -2.46 -2.04 24.64
CA GLU A 144 -1.76 -1.90 25.91
C GLU A 144 -0.33 -1.36 25.69
N GLU A 145 0.37 -1.81 24.65
CA GLU A 145 1.66 -1.22 24.24
C GLU A 145 1.51 0.22 23.76
N LEU A 146 0.46 0.52 22.97
CA LEU A 146 0.17 1.88 22.53
C LEU A 146 -0.08 2.82 23.73
N ILE A 147 -0.85 2.37 24.72
CA ILE A 147 -1.11 3.14 25.94
C ILE A 147 0.20 3.38 26.70
N LYS A 148 1.09 2.39 26.81
CA LYS A 148 2.42 2.59 27.40
C LYS A 148 3.24 3.63 26.65
N CYS A 149 3.21 3.63 25.31
CA CYS A 149 3.86 4.67 24.53
C CYS A 149 3.28 6.06 24.82
N TYR A 150 1.97 6.17 25.03
CA TYR A 150 1.32 7.42 25.46
C TYR A 150 1.75 7.85 26.86
N GLU A 151 1.73 6.93 27.83
CA GLU A 151 2.12 7.21 29.22
C GLU A 151 3.59 7.63 29.36
N ASN A 152 4.45 7.16 28.45
CA ASN A 152 5.88 7.50 28.41
C ASN A 152 6.20 8.73 27.53
N ASP A 153 5.21 9.49 27.06
CA ASP A 153 5.38 10.63 26.14
C ASP A 153 6.11 10.27 24.83
N GLU A 154 6.05 9.00 24.40
CA GLU A 154 6.62 8.54 23.12
C GLU A 154 5.61 8.59 21.96
N LEU A 155 4.35 8.90 22.26
CA LEU A 155 3.27 9.00 21.28
C LEU A 155 3.23 10.41 20.66
N GLU A 156 3.87 10.59 19.50
CA GLU A 156 3.80 11.85 18.77
C GLU A 156 2.66 11.88 17.73
N SER A 157 2.46 10.75 17.04
CA SER A 157 1.42 10.55 16.02
C SER A 157 1.25 9.06 15.79
N TYR A 158 0.05 8.57 15.48
CA TYR A 158 -0.13 7.16 15.19
C TYR A 158 -0.80 6.88 13.85
N TRP A 159 -0.45 5.74 13.26
CA TRP A 159 -1.16 5.13 12.14
C TRP A 159 -1.70 3.77 12.56
N LEU A 160 -2.90 3.47 12.06
CA LEU A 160 -3.56 2.19 12.26
C LEU A 160 -3.75 1.55 10.89
N ALA A 161 -3.08 0.41 10.67
CA ALA A 161 -3.35 -0.43 9.52
C ALA A 161 -4.14 -1.65 9.97
N ILE A 162 -5.29 -1.89 9.33
CA ILE A 162 -6.10 -3.08 9.57
C ILE A 162 -6.15 -3.88 8.27
N PRO A 163 -5.61 -5.10 8.25
CA PRO A 163 -5.79 -6.00 7.12
C PRO A 163 -7.28 -6.20 6.80
N LEU A 164 -7.65 -6.06 5.53
CA LEU A 164 -9.04 -6.06 5.10
C LEU A 164 -9.71 -7.43 5.32
N ASP A 165 -8.95 -8.51 5.23
CA ASP A 165 -9.38 -9.87 5.54
C ASP A 165 -9.91 -9.97 6.97
N HIS A 166 -9.26 -9.34 7.95
CA HIS A 166 -9.75 -9.31 9.33
C HIS A 166 -11.05 -8.52 9.51
N LEU A 167 -11.31 -7.54 8.65
CA LEU A 167 -12.57 -6.79 8.68
C LEU A 167 -13.72 -7.56 8.04
N ILE A 168 -13.43 -8.29 6.96
CA ILE A 168 -14.46 -8.91 6.11
C ILE A 168 -14.74 -10.36 6.51
N ILE A 169 -13.76 -11.13 7.00
CA ILE A 169 -13.94 -12.58 7.26
C ILE A 169 -15.03 -12.83 8.30
N ASP A 170 -15.05 -12.10 9.41
CA ASP A 170 -16.07 -12.30 10.45
C ASP A 170 -17.47 -11.97 9.92
N ASP A 171 -17.58 -10.91 9.11
CA ASP A 171 -18.84 -10.53 8.47
C ASP A 171 -19.25 -11.62 7.45
N LEU A 172 -18.34 -12.11 6.59
CA LEU A 172 -18.62 -13.20 5.64
C LEU A 172 -19.02 -14.50 6.34
N ILE A 173 -18.41 -14.83 7.47
CA ILE A 173 -18.78 -15.99 8.30
C ILE A 173 -20.19 -15.80 8.86
N ALA A 174 -20.50 -14.61 9.38
CA ALA A 174 -21.85 -14.29 9.85
C ALA A 174 -22.88 -14.37 8.71
N TRP A 175 -22.59 -13.80 7.53
CA TRP A 175 -23.43 -13.90 6.34
C TRP A 175 -23.62 -15.36 5.90
N ARG A 176 -22.57 -16.19 5.93
CA ARG A 176 -22.69 -17.62 5.61
C ARG A 176 -23.54 -18.38 6.61
N SER A 177 -23.55 -17.97 7.89
CA SER A 177 -24.42 -18.54 8.92
C SER A 177 -25.89 -18.13 8.72
N ILE A 178 -26.14 -16.88 8.33
CA ILE A 178 -27.49 -16.35 8.05
C ILE A 178 -28.05 -16.95 6.74
N TYR A 179 -27.20 -17.17 5.74
CA TYR A 179 -27.57 -17.70 4.42
C TYR A 179 -26.90 -19.05 4.16
N PRO A 180 -27.30 -20.12 4.86
CA PRO A 180 -26.75 -21.45 4.62
C PRO A 180 -27.05 -21.90 3.18
N LYS A 181 -26.13 -22.66 2.59
CA LYS A 181 -26.33 -23.24 1.25
C LYS A 181 -27.64 -24.02 1.24
N LYS A 182 -28.61 -23.54 0.44
CA LYS A 182 -29.83 -24.30 0.19
C LYS A 182 -29.47 -25.58 -0.56
N PRO A 183 -30.17 -26.70 -0.31
CA PRO A 183 -29.99 -27.89 -1.12
C PRO A 183 -30.20 -27.54 -2.59
N VAL A 184 -29.28 -28.01 -3.43
CA VAL A 184 -29.31 -27.77 -4.87
C VAL A 184 -30.56 -28.45 -5.41
N LYS A 185 -31.56 -27.67 -5.83
CA LYS A 185 -32.82 -28.21 -6.38
C LYS A 185 -32.66 -28.81 -7.77
N HIS A 186 -31.69 -28.30 -8.55
CA HIS A 186 -31.33 -28.79 -9.87
C HIS A 186 -29.80 -28.75 -10.00
N PRO A 187 -29.10 -29.90 -10.01
CA PRO A 187 -27.69 -29.94 -10.33
C PRO A 187 -27.44 -29.27 -11.69
N LEU A 188 -26.36 -28.49 -11.81
CA LEU A 188 -25.97 -27.82 -13.07
C LEU A 188 -25.86 -28.80 -14.26
N ASN A 189 -25.60 -30.08 -13.97
CA ASN A 189 -25.51 -31.15 -14.96
C ASN A 189 -26.87 -31.52 -15.59
N GLU A 190 -27.99 -31.05 -15.03
CA GLU A 190 -29.34 -31.25 -15.56
C GLU A 190 -29.84 -30.06 -16.41
N LEU A 191 -29.04 -28.99 -16.53
CA LEU A 191 -29.35 -27.75 -17.25
C LEU A 191 -28.50 -27.55 -18.52
N LEU A 192 -27.68 -28.54 -18.88
CA LEU A 192 -26.88 -28.61 -20.11
C LEU A 192 -27.34 -29.82 -20.94
#